data_AF-A0A972FW28-F1
#
_entry.id   AF-A0A972FW28-F1
#
_cell.length_a   1.000
_cell.length_b   1.000
_cell.length_c   1.000
_cell.angle_alpha   90.00
_cell.angle_beta   90.00
_cell.angle_gamma   90.00
#
_symmetry.space_group_name_H-M   'P 1'
#
loop_
_entity.id
_entity.type
_entity.pdbx_description
1 polymer ?
#
loop_
_entity_poly.entity_id
_entity_poly.type
_entity_poly.pdbx_seq_one_letter_code
_entity_poly.pdbx_strand_id
1 'polypeptide(L)'
;MSNLDALEMPASIESLQFKFINSFEPTNIYWDKGSGAKMDGAFWRPAPPQGYFILGDYCQGNYLQPSGQVLVVKDDGSGLLAKPVSYKQIWGDKKSGANEDGSIWMPEAPDGYTALGGVAQRGYTTPNLSNYRCVRNDLLTLGSAGELIWNDQKSGATEDISIWKIQSPGSSTPGTFFPQGNYNPVSSPVYVFKALS
;
A
#
# COMPACT_ATOMS: atom_id res chain seq x y z
N MET A 1 -13.71 57.02 13.73
CA MET A 1 -14.46 55.97 13.01
C MET A 1 -13.45 55.14 12.24
N SER A 2 -13.10 53.97 12.78
CA SER A 2 -12.31 52.98 12.07
C SER A 2 -12.52 51.63 12.77
N ASN A 3 -13.62 50.96 12.45
CA ASN A 3 -13.61 49.51 12.48
C ASN A 3 -13.08 49.09 11.12
N LEU A 4 -11.81 48.74 11.06
CA LEU A 4 -11.33 47.85 10.02
C LEU A 4 -12.09 46.54 10.23
N ASP A 5 -12.81 46.11 9.21
CA ASP A 5 -13.29 44.74 9.10
C ASP A 5 -12.10 43.81 9.41
N ALA A 6 -12.22 43.09 10.53
CA ALA A 6 -11.38 41.94 10.77
C ALA A 6 -11.66 40.99 9.60
N LEU A 7 -10.71 40.90 8.68
CA LEU A 7 -10.63 39.82 7.71
C LEU A 7 -10.74 38.51 8.49
N GLU A 8 -11.92 37.90 8.49
CA GLU A 8 -12.08 36.50 8.84
C GLU A 8 -11.10 35.72 7.96
N MET A 9 -10.04 35.21 8.58
CA MET A 9 -9.17 34.25 7.92
C MET A 9 -10.01 33.00 7.61
N PRO A 10 -10.07 32.53 6.35
CA PRO A 10 -10.95 31.43 6.00
C PRO A 10 -10.45 30.11 6.60
N ALA A 11 -11.42 29.29 7.01
CA ALA A 11 -11.47 27.83 7.17
C ALA A 11 -10.19 27.06 7.57
N SER A 12 -10.36 26.19 8.57
CA SER A 12 -9.46 25.10 8.99
C SER A 12 -8.44 24.67 7.92
N ILE A 13 -7.14 24.78 8.23
CA ILE A 13 -6.10 24.17 7.41
C ILE A 13 -6.29 22.66 7.51
N GLU A 14 -6.89 22.02 6.50
CA GLU A 14 -6.92 20.57 6.39
C GLU A 14 -5.46 20.08 6.38
N SER A 15 -5.01 19.45 7.47
CA SER A 15 -3.60 19.08 7.62
C SER A 15 -3.41 17.58 7.42
N LEU A 16 -2.75 17.21 6.32
CA LEU A 16 -2.20 15.86 6.15
C LEU A 16 -0.74 15.84 6.60
N GLN A 17 -0.44 14.96 7.54
CA GLN A 17 0.92 14.73 8.01
C GLN A 17 1.49 13.47 7.35
N PHE A 18 2.77 13.56 6.97
CA PHE A 18 3.54 12.48 6.36
C PHE A 18 4.65 12.03 7.31
N LYS A 19 4.85 10.72 7.42
CA LYS A 19 6.00 10.17 8.13
C LYS A 19 6.52 8.93 7.44
N PHE A 20 7.81 8.91 7.14
CA PHE A 20 8.50 7.67 6.77
C PHE A 20 8.88 6.89 8.02
N ILE A 21 8.53 5.61 8.04
CA ILE A 21 8.88 4.69 9.13
C ILE A 21 9.61 3.47 8.57
N ASN A 22 10.45 2.87 9.40
CA ASN A 22 11.09 1.57 9.18
C ASN A 22 10.68 0.56 10.27
N SER A 23 9.62 0.86 11.02
CA SER A 23 9.04 -0.05 12.01
C SER A 23 7.98 -0.93 11.37
N PHE A 24 8.10 -2.24 11.58
CA PHE A 24 7.21 -3.27 11.06
C PHE A 24 6.76 -4.19 12.20
N GLU A 25 5.64 -4.89 11.99
CA GLU A 25 5.25 -6.00 12.86
C GLU A 25 6.36 -7.07 12.88
N PRO A 26 6.58 -7.75 14.02
CA PRO A 26 7.74 -8.62 14.22
C PRO A 26 7.71 -9.91 13.38
N THR A 27 6.55 -10.24 12.81
CA THR A 27 6.34 -11.43 11.97
C THR A 27 5.88 -11.01 10.59
N ASN A 28 6.42 -11.65 9.56
CA ASN A 28 5.91 -11.49 8.21
C ASN A 28 4.45 -11.98 8.13
N ILE A 29 3.72 -11.42 7.16
CA ILE A 29 2.34 -11.81 6.86
C ILE A 29 2.33 -13.06 5.99
N TYR A 30 3.21 -13.06 4.98
CA TYR A 30 3.44 -14.12 4.02
C TYR A 30 4.87 -14.04 3.47
N TRP A 31 5.41 -15.19 3.08
CA TRP A 31 6.59 -15.35 2.25
C TRP A 31 6.44 -16.60 1.38
N ASP A 32 7.12 -16.66 0.25
CA ASP A 32 6.93 -17.75 -0.72
C ASP A 32 7.92 -18.91 -0.57
N LYS A 33 8.54 -19.07 0.61
CA LYS A 33 9.44 -20.19 0.90
C LYS A 33 8.76 -21.53 0.63
N GLY A 34 9.44 -22.38 -0.14
CA GLY A 34 8.92 -23.70 -0.52
C GLY A 34 8.09 -23.70 -1.80
N SER A 35 7.71 -22.52 -2.32
CA SER A 35 6.82 -22.44 -3.49
C SER A 35 7.47 -22.95 -4.79
N GLY A 36 8.80 -22.88 -4.90
CA GLY A 36 9.49 -23.14 -6.16
C GLY A 36 9.32 -22.02 -7.20
N ALA A 37 8.75 -20.87 -6.81
CA ALA A 37 8.82 -19.66 -7.60
C ALA A 37 10.28 -19.26 -7.86
N LYS A 38 10.52 -18.53 -8.95
CA LYS A 38 11.87 -18.11 -9.35
C LYS A 38 12.44 -16.96 -8.53
N MET A 39 11.59 -16.21 -7.85
CA MET A 39 11.95 -15.04 -7.05
C MET A 39 11.57 -15.30 -5.62
N ASP A 40 12.35 -14.81 -4.67
CA ASP A 40 11.99 -14.81 -3.26
C ASP A 40 11.18 -13.56 -2.94
N GLY A 41 10.13 -13.69 -2.12
CA GLY A 41 9.26 -12.59 -1.71
C GLY A 41 8.84 -12.71 -0.26
N ALA A 42 8.91 -11.60 0.48
CA ALA A 42 8.38 -11.51 1.84
C ALA A 42 7.58 -10.22 2.03
N PHE A 43 6.44 -10.34 2.73
CA PHE A 43 5.47 -9.28 2.94
C PHE A 43 5.35 -8.94 4.42
N TRP A 44 5.39 -7.65 4.73
CA TRP A 44 5.50 -7.14 6.09
C TRP A 44 4.49 -6.03 6.33
N ARG A 45 3.84 -6.06 7.49
CA ARG A 45 2.94 -4.99 7.92
C ARG A 45 3.73 -3.87 8.58
N PRO A 46 3.60 -2.62 8.13
CA PRO A 46 4.16 -1.49 8.87
C PRO A 46 3.49 -1.33 10.25
N ALA A 47 4.28 -0.91 11.24
CA ALA A 47 3.82 -0.60 12.59
C ALA A 47 3.83 0.93 12.79
N PRO A 48 2.78 1.66 12.35
CA PRO A 48 2.73 3.12 12.47
C PRO A 48 2.66 3.57 13.93
N PRO A 49 3.19 4.77 14.25
CA PRO A 49 2.94 5.40 15.54
C PRO A 49 1.45 5.72 15.70
N GLN A 50 1.02 5.96 16.95
CA GLN A 50 -0.37 6.24 17.26
C GLN A 50 -0.95 7.38 16.41
N GLY A 51 -2.13 7.14 15.84
CA GLY A 51 -2.86 8.09 15.00
C GLY A 51 -2.40 8.16 13.56
N TYR A 52 -1.33 7.45 13.18
CA TYR A 52 -0.94 7.28 11.78
C TYR A 52 -1.54 6.00 11.19
N PHE A 53 -1.80 6.04 9.90
CA PHE A 53 -2.42 4.99 9.11
C PHE A 53 -1.47 4.52 8.00
N ILE A 54 -1.53 3.24 7.69
CA ILE A 54 -0.81 2.65 6.56
C ILE A 54 -1.56 2.90 5.25
N LEU A 55 -0.82 2.93 4.16
CA LEU A 55 -1.33 3.06 2.79
C LEU A 55 -1.13 1.79 1.95
N GLY A 56 -0.63 0.73 2.60
CA GLY A 56 -0.33 -0.58 2.04
C GLY A 56 0.74 -1.29 2.87
N ASP A 57 0.91 -2.58 2.61
CA ASP A 57 1.97 -3.37 3.21
C ASP A 57 3.30 -3.17 2.46
N TYR A 58 4.39 -3.66 3.04
CA TYR A 58 5.72 -3.64 2.43
C TYR A 58 6.06 -5.00 1.83
N CYS A 59 6.75 -5.01 0.69
CA CYS A 59 7.25 -6.23 0.05
C CYS A 59 8.73 -6.06 -0.29
N GLN A 60 9.51 -7.12 -0.11
CA GLN A 60 10.90 -7.18 -0.55
C GLN A 60 11.24 -8.53 -1.19
N GLY A 61 12.19 -8.50 -2.12
CA GLY A 61 12.62 -9.65 -2.93
C GLY A 61 13.60 -10.61 -2.23
N ASN A 62 13.42 -10.88 -0.94
CA ASN A 62 14.21 -11.83 -0.14
C ASN A 62 13.54 -12.13 1.21
N TYR A 63 14.06 -13.10 1.96
CA TYR A 63 13.51 -13.53 3.27
C TYR A 63 14.13 -12.89 4.52
N LEU A 64 14.88 -11.79 4.36
CA LEU A 64 15.46 -11.08 5.49
C LEU A 64 14.40 -10.25 6.23
N GLN A 65 14.76 -9.72 7.40
CA GLN A 65 13.97 -8.70 8.08
C GLN A 65 13.78 -7.47 7.17
N PRO A 66 12.67 -6.72 7.33
CA PRO A 66 12.36 -5.60 6.46
C PRO A 66 13.39 -4.49 6.59
N SER A 67 13.96 -4.05 5.47
CA SER A 67 15.04 -3.03 5.45
C SER A 67 14.61 -1.70 4.83
N GLY A 68 13.43 -1.64 4.22
CA GLY A 68 12.89 -0.45 3.58
C GLY A 68 12.21 0.53 4.55
N GLN A 69 11.75 1.64 3.97
CA GLN A 69 10.86 2.59 4.63
C GLN A 69 9.52 2.60 3.92
N VAL A 70 8.45 2.84 4.69
CA VAL A 70 7.10 3.07 4.16
C VAL A 70 6.56 4.42 4.64
N LEU A 71 5.76 5.05 3.79
CA LEU A 71 5.04 6.27 4.11
C LEU A 71 3.76 5.92 4.89
N VAL A 72 3.59 6.55 6.04
CA VAL A 72 2.34 6.52 6.81
C VAL A 72 1.82 7.94 6.97
N VAL A 73 0.51 8.06 7.09
CA VAL A 73 -0.18 9.36 7.07
C VAL A 73 -1.14 9.53 8.22
N LYS A 74 -1.41 10.77 8.58
CA LYS A 74 -2.39 11.16 9.59
C LYS A 74 -3.10 12.41 9.13
N ASP A 75 -4.43 12.43 9.23
CA ASP A 75 -5.21 13.66 9.13
C ASP A 75 -5.73 14.10 10.51
N ASP A 76 -6.28 15.30 10.55
CA ASP A 76 -6.88 15.93 11.73
C ASP A 76 -8.40 15.65 11.86
N GLY A 77 -8.91 14.66 11.10
CA GLY A 77 -10.34 14.37 11.02
C GLY A 77 -11.09 15.19 9.95
N SER A 78 -10.38 15.96 9.12
CA SER A 78 -10.92 16.66 7.95
C SER A 78 -11.45 15.73 6.85
N GLY A 79 -11.25 14.41 6.96
CA GLY A 79 -11.72 13.45 5.97
C GLY A 79 -10.83 13.39 4.73
N LEU A 80 -9.55 13.75 4.86
CA LEU A 80 -8.55 13.51 3.82
C LEU A 80 -8.26 12.01 3.66
N LEU A 81 -8.53 11.24 4.70
CA LEU A 81 -8.35 9.80 4.77
C LEU A 81 -9.69 9.09 5.02
N ALA A 82 -9.96 8.01 4.30
CA ALA A 82 -11.15 7.18 4.50
C ALA A 82 -10.80 5.70 4.65
N LYS A 83 -11.65 4.94 5.34
CA LYS A 83 -11.52 3.47 5.36
C LYS A 83 -11.89 2.90 3.99
N PRO A 84 -11.26 1.80 3.54
CA PRO A 84 -11.73 1.06 2.38
C PRO A 84 -13.12 0.47 2.66
N VAL A 85 -13.93 0.32 1.62
CA VAL A 85 -15.28 -0.26 1.72
C VAL A 85 -15.26 -1.79 1.63
N SER A 86 -14.24 -2.33 0.98
CA SER A 86 -14.00 -3.77 0.80
C SER A 86 -12.56 -4.02 0.36
N TYR A 87 -12.22 -5.28 0.12
CA TYR A 87 -10.92 -5.68 -0.42
C TYR A 87 -11.15 -6.67 -1.55
N LYS A 88 -10.51 -6.40 -2.69
CA LYS A 88 -10.53 -7.29 -3.86
C LYS A 88 -9.30 -8.19 -3.84
N GLN A 89 -9.51 -9.51 -3.86
CA GLN A 89 -8.39 -10.46 -4.01
C GLN A 89 -7.79 -10.29 -5.39
N ILE A 90 -6.47 -10.13 -5.44
CA ILE A 90 -5.70 -10.12 -6.69
C ILE A 90 -5.06 -11.48 -6.92
N TRP A 91 -4.65 -12.16 -5.84
CA TRP A 91 -3.99 -13.45 -5.89
C TRP A 91 -4.11 -14.21 -4.57
N GLY A 92 -4.15 -15.53 -4.65
CA GLY A 92 -3.94 -16.46 -3.54
C GLY A 92 -3.06 -17.63 -3.96
N ASP A 93 -2.23 -18.10 -3.04
CA ASP A 93 -1.14 -19.05 -3.30
C ASP A 93 -1.58 -20.52 -3.46
N LYS A 94 -2.86 -20.79 -3.73
CA LYS A 94 -3.38 -22.16 -3.79
C LYS A 94 -2.61 -22.98 -4.83
N LYS A 95 -2.03 -24.10 -4.39
CA LYS A 95 -1.15 -25.00 -5.16
C LYS A 95 0.28 -24.49 -5.42
N SER A 96 0.67 -23.38 -4.80
CA SER A 96 2.03 -22.84 -4.89
C SER A 96 3.08 -23.79 -4.28
N GLY A 97 2.70 -24.68 -3.36
CA GLY A 97 3.65 -25.50 -2.60
C GLY A 97 4.43 -24.72 -1.54
N ALA A 98 4.13 -23.44 -1.32
CA ALA A 98 4.71 -22.67 -0.24
C ALA A 98 4.44 -23.32 1.13
N ASN A 99 5.35 -23.08 2.07
CA ASN A 99 5.24 -23.62 3.43
C ASN A 99 4.10 -22.99 4.24
N GLU A 100 3.60 -21.84 3.80
CA GLU A 100 2.54 -21.07 4.44
C GLU A 100 1.56 -20.59 3.37
N ASP A 101 0.26 -20.58 3.70
CA ASP A 101 -0.78 -20.06 2.80
C ASP A 101 -0.88 -18.54 2.91
N GLY A 102 -1.07 -17.88 1.77
CA GLY A 102 -1.19 -16.42 1.70
C GLY A 102 -1.94 -15.90 0.49
N SER A 103 -2.35 -14.64 0.60
CA SER A 103 -3.06 -13.93 -0.46
C SER A 103 -2.73 -12.45 -0.49
N ILE A 104 -2.84 -11.85 -1.68
CA ILE A 104 -2.60 -10.42 -1.93
C ILE A 104 -3.90 -9.76 -2.40
N TRP A 105 -4.18 -8.59 -1.83
CA TRP A 105 -5.43 -7.86 -2.01
C TRP A 105 -5.19 -6.41 -2.37
N MET A 106 -6.07 -5.84 -3.19
CA MET A 106 -6.15 -4.39 -3.37
C MET A 106 -7.36 -3.86 -2.61
N PRO A 107 -7.19 -2.90 -1.68
CA PRO A 107 -8.31 -2.28 -0.99
C PRO A 107 -9.19 -1.50 -1.98
N GLU A 108 -10.51 -1.59 -1.81
CA GLU A 108 -11.48 -0.86 -2.62
C GLU A 108 -11.85 0.43 -1.89
N ALA A 109 -11.52 1.57 -2.50
CA ALA A 109 -11.75 2.88 -1.91
C ALA A 109 -13.22 3.32 -2.06
N PRO A 110 -13.76 4.11 -1.11
CA PRO A 110 -15.02 4.79 -1.31
C PRO A 110 -14.92 5.86 -2.40
N ASP A 111 -16.07 6.31 -2.91
CA ASP A 111 -16.16 7.37 -3.92
C ASP A 111 -15.41 8.63 -3.48
N GLY A 112 -14.58 9.18 -4.38
CA GLY A 112 -13.74 10.36 -4.11
C GLY A 112 -12.40 10.05 -3.45
N TYR A 113 -12.09 8.78 -3.18
CA TYR A 113 -10.82 8.33 -2.61
C TYR A 113 -10.16 7.26 -3.50
N THR A 114 -8.87 7.03 -3.26
CA THR A 114 -8.07 6.01 -3.94
C THR A 114 -7.20 5.25 -2.93
N ALA A 115 -7.10 3.93 -3.10
CA ALA A 115 -6.14 3.09 -2.39
C ALA A 115 -4.79 3.13 -3.09
N LEU A 116 -3.69 3.35 -2.36
CA LEU A 116 -2.37 3.50 -2.98
C LEU A 116 -1.61 2.17 -3.12
N GLY A 117 -1.64 1.32 -2.10
CA GLY A 117 -0.88 0.07 -2.06
C GLY A 117 -1.71 -1.15 -1.74
N GLY A 118 -1.22 -2.31 -2.19
CA GLY A 118 -1.78 -3.61 -1.84
C GLY A 118 -1.51 -4.00 -0.40
N VAL A 119 -2.25 -5.00 0.07
CA VAL A 119 -2.06 -5.62 1.39
C VAL A 119 -1.92 -7.12 1.24
N ALA A 120 -1.07 -7.72 2.07
CA ALA A 120 -0.93 -9.16 2.17
C ALA A 120 -1.79 -9.70 3.32
N GLN A 121 -2.16 -10.97 3.23
CA GLN A 121 -2.99 -11.64 4.20
C GLN A 121 -2.54 -13.08 4.38
N ARG A 122 -2.42 -13.51 5.64
CA ARG A 122 -2.20 -14.93 5.95
C ARG A 122 -3.49 -15.70 5.67
N GLY A 123 -3.38 -16.79 4.91
CA GLY A 123 -4.53 -17.52 4.37
C GLY A 123 -5.33 -16.70 3.37
N TYR A 124 -6.61 -17.02 3.22
CA TYR A 124 -7.48 -16.53 2.12
C TYR A 124 -8.70 -15.72 2.60
N THR A 125 -8.82 -15.47 3.89
CA THR A 125 -9.93 -14.67 4.43
C THR A 125 -9.74 -13.21 4.06
N THR A 126 -10.80 -12.49 3.73
CA THR A 126 -10.72 -11.05 3.42
C THR A 126 -10.00 -10.28 4.55
N PRO A 127 -9.04 -9.39 4.22
CA PRO A 127 -8.37 -8.57 5.21
C PRO A 127 -9.34 -7.70 6.02
N ASN A 128 -9.02 -7.47 7.30
CA ASN A 128 -9.74 -6.53 8.15
C ASN A 128 -8.73 -5.62 8.87
N LEU A 129 -8.28 -4.58 8.15
CA LEU A 129 -7.23 -3.68 8.63
C LEU A 129 -7.84 -2.35 9.08
N SER A 130 -8.01 -2.20 10.39
CA SER A 130 -8.54 -0.96 10.98
C SER A 130 -7.61 0.25 10.79
N ASN A 131 -6.33 0.00 10.52
CA ASN A 131 -5.26 0.99 10.37
C ASN A 131 -4.92 1.34 8.91
N TYR A 132 -5.58 0.75 7.90
CA TYR A 132 -5.40 1.13 6.49
C TYR A 132 -6.29 2.34 6.13
N ARG A 133 -5.81 3.25 5.29
CA ARG A 133 -6.62 4.34 4.73
C ARG A 133 -6.44 4.51 3.23
N CYS A 134 -7.54 4.79 2.55
CA CYS A 134 -7.61 5.38 1.22
C CYS A 134 -7.45 6.91 1.34
N VAL A 135 -6.96 7.53 0.28
CA VAL A 135 -6.60 8.96 0.25
C VAL A 135 -7.54 9.71 -0.69
N ARG A 136 -7.98 10.91 -0.30
CA ARG A 136 -8.84 11.76 -1.12
C ARG A 136 -8.18 12.11 -2.45
N ASN A 137 -8.93 12.03 -3.55
CA ASN A 137 -8.38 12.08 -4.91
C ASN A 137 -7.69 13.40 -5.26
N ASP A 138 -8.10 14.52 -4.65
CA ASP A 138 -7.51 15.84 -4.87
C ASP A 138 -6.07 15.96 -4.35
N LEU A 139 -5.64 15.07 -3.45
CA LEU A 139 -4.27 14.98 -2.93
C LEU A 139 -3.33 14.18 -3.84
N LEU A 140 -3.86 13.50 -4.86
CA LEU A 140 -3.14 12.48 -5.62
C LEU A 140 -2.86 12.88 -7.07
N THR A 141 -1.72 12.44 -7.58
CA THR A 141 -1.34 12.51 -9.00
C THR A 141 -0.96 11.12 -9.49
N LEU A 142 -0.82 10.97 -10.81
CA LEU A 142 -0.31 9.76 -11.41
C LEU A 142 1.15 9.56 -11.05
N GLY A 143 1.46 8.36 -10.57
CA GLY A 143 2.81 7.81 -10.51
C GLY A 143 3.03 6.80 -11.63
N SER A 144 4.01 5.93 -11.44
CA SER A 144 4.28 4.80 -12.33
C SER A 144 4.57 3.54 -11.53
N ALA A 145 4.38 2.38 -12.16
CA ALA A 145 5.01 1.16 -11.68
C ALA A 145 6.50 1.22 -11.98
N GLY A 146 7.30 0.89 -10.98
CA GLY A 146 8.75 0.85 -11.05
C GLY A 146 9.30 -0.53 -11.29
N GLU A 147 10.32 -0.89 -10.51
CA GLU A 147 10.94 -2.21 -10.59
C GLU A 147 9.98 -3.30 -10.07
N LEU A 148 10.02 -4.45 -10.73
CA LEU A 148 9.41 -5.68 -10.24
C LEU A 148 10.12 -6.12 -8.94
N ILE A 149 9.34 -6.34 -7.88
CA ILE A 149 9.84 -6.82 -6.57
C ILE A 149 9.79 -8.34 -6.52
N TRP A 150 8.66 -8.94 -6.91
CA TRP A 150 8.40 -10.37 -6.84
C TRP A 150 7.29 -10.77 -7.84
N ASN A 151 7.33 -12.02 -8.31
CA ASN A 151 6.21 -12.66 -8.99
C ASN A 151 6.18 -14.15 -8.64
N ASP A 152 5.04 -14.79 -8.84
CA ASP A 152 4.84 -16.18 -8.47
C ASP A 152 5.19 -17.17 -9.59
N GLN A 153 5.91 -16.75 -10.63
CA GLN A 153 6.24 -17.62 -11.76
C GLN A 153 6.96 -18.89 -11.29
N LYS A 154 6.43 -20.04 -11.71
CA LYS A 154 6.87 -21.41 -11.36
C LYS A 154 6.44 -21.91 -9.99
N SER A 155 5.66 -21.14 -9.23
CA SER A 155 5.06 -21.64 -7.99
C SER A 155 4.08 -22.81 -8.23
N GLY A 156 3.38 -22.81 -9.37
CA GLY A 156 2.27 -23.74 -9.61
C GLY A 156 0.95 -23.30 -8.97
N ALA A 157 0.90 -22.09 -8.42
CA ALA A 157 -0.34 -21.46 -7.99
C ALA A 157 -1.34 -21.37 -9.15
N THR A 158 -2.64 -21.35 -8.83
CA THR A 158 -3.70 -21.28 -9.84
C THR A 158 -3.91 -19.90 -10.43
N GLU A 159 -3.44 -18.86 -9.74
CA GLU A 159 -3.55 -17.47 -10.12
C GLU A 159 -2.15 -16.93 -10.35
N ASP A 160 -1.97 -15.98 -11.27
CA ASP A 160 -0.69 -15.34 -11.54
C ASP A 160 -0.61 -13.98 -10.84
N ILE A 161 0.56 -13.59 -10.36
CA ILE A 161 0.78 -12.24 -9.81
C ILE A 161 2.17 -11.70 -10.08
N SER A 162 2.24 -10.38 -10.25
CA SER A 162 3.46 -9.59 -10.16
C SER A 162 3.29 -8.42 -9.19
N ILE A 163 4.33 -8.15 -8.40
CA ILE A 163 4.37 -7.12 -7.37
C ILE A 163 5.39 -6.07 -7.77
N TRP A 164 4.95 -4.82 -7.89
CA TRP A 164 5.76 -3.74 -8.43
C TRP A 164 5.99 -2.65 -7.39
N LYS A 165 7.17 -2.03 -7.42
CA LYS A 165 7.41 -0.77 -6.68
C LYS A 165 6.48 0.30 -7.22
N ILE A 166 5.96 1.14 -6.33
CA ILE A 166 5.28 2.38 -6.72
C ILE A 166 6.33 3.48 -6.84
N GLN A 167 6.42 4.12 -7.99
CA GLN A 167 7.30 5.24 -8.25
C GLN A 167 6.51 6.55 -8.30
N SER A 168 7.09 7.56 -7.65
CA SER A 168 6.68 8.95 -7.78
C SER A 168 7.53 9.61 -8.87
N PRO A 169 7.01 10.57 -9.64
CA PRO A 169 7.84 11.44 -10.48
C PRO A 169 8.94 12.16 -9.68
N GLY A 170 8.67 12.44 -8.40
CA GLY A 170 9.65 12.96 -7.44
C GLY A 170 10.47 11.88 -6.75
N SER A 171 11.38 12.27 -5.86
CA SER A 171 12.31 11.34 -5.20
C SER A 171 11.70 10.50 -4.06
N SER A 172 10.47 10.80 -3.61
CA SER A 172 9.85 10.16 -2.46
C SER A 172 8.77 9.16 -2.89
N THR A 173 9.08 7.86 -2.79
CA THR A 173 8.11 6.79 -3.07
C THR A 173 7.39 6.36 -1.78
N PRO A 174 6.13 5.90 -1.84
CA PRO A 174 5.40 5.48 -0.64
C PRO A 174 5.98 4.27 0.09
N GLY A 175 6.89 3.51 -0.55
CA GLY A 175 7.47 2.30 0.01
C GLY A 175 6.53 1.09 0.05
N THR A 176 5.26 1.23 -0.31
CA THR A 176 4.34 0.11 -0.54
C THR A 176 4.44 -0.40 -1.99
N PHE A 177 3.62 -1.39 -2.33
CA PHE A 177 3.66 -2.08 -3.62
C PHE A 177 2.31 -2.03 -4.35
N PHE A 178 2.37 -2.21 -5.67
CA PHE A 178 1.21 -2.37 -6.52
C PHE A 178 1.10 -3.83 -7.00
N PRO A 179 0.00 -4.55 -6.68
CA PRO A 179 -0.21 -5.91 -7.15
C PRO A 179 -0.93 -5.96 -8.51
N GLN A 180 -0.44 -6.80 -9.41
CA GLN A 180 -1.07 -7.06 -10.71
C GLN A 180 -1.29 -8.56 -10.90
N GLY A 181 -2.53 -8.98 -11.15
CA GLY A 181 -2.92 -10.38 -11.32
C GLY A 181 -2.53 -11.01 -12.67
N ASN A 182 -1.30 -10.76 -13.13
CA ASN A 182 -0.66 -11.37 -14.30
C ASN A 182 0.84 -10.97 -14.34
N TYR A 183 1.57 -11.44 -15.35
CA TYR A 183 3.01 -11.16 -15.54
C TYR A 183 3.34 -10.01 -16.50
N ASN A 184 2.33 -9.32 -17.04
CA ASN A 184 2.56 -8.22 -17.98
C ASN A 184 3.06 -6.96 -17.23
N PRO A 185 3.62 -5.98 -17.95
CA PRO A 185 3.84 -4.64 -17.39
C PRO A 185 2.55 -4.03 -16.83
N VAL A 186 2.67 -3.14 -15.84
CA VAL A 186 1.51 -2.50 -15.22
C VAL A 186 0.82 -1.55 -16.20
N SER A 187 -0.47 -1.79 -16.46
CA SER A 187 -1.32 -0.95 -17.30
C SER A 187 -2.35 -0.14 -16.52
N SER A 188 -2.61 -0.51 -15.27
CA SER A 188 -3.53 0.20 -14.39
C SER A 188 -2.89 1.49 -13.84
N PRO A 189 -3.68 2.55 -13.59
CA PRO A 189 -3.15 3.75 -13.00
C PRO A 189 -2.62 3.48 -11.58
N VAL A 190 -1.42 3.98 -11.32
CA VAL A 190 -0.77 4.00 -10.01
C VAL A 190 -0.78 5.44 -9.51
N TYR A 191 -1.10 5.64 -8.23
CA TYR A 191 -1.25 6.98 -7.66
C TYR A 191 -0.22 7.25 -6.56
N VAL A 192 0.21 8.50 -6.46
CA VAL A 192 1.14 9.02 -5.44
C VAL A 192 0.66 10.39 -4.96
N PHE A 193 1.20 10.87 -3.85
CA PHE A 193 0.87 12.21 -3.34
C PHE A 193 1.47 13.31 -4.19
N LYS A 194 0.64 14.31 -4.56
CA LYS A 194 1.09 15.53 -5.25
C LYS A 194 2.19 16.25 -4.48
N ALA A 195 2.07 16.30 -3.16
CA ALA A 195 3.03 17.00 -2.28
C ALA A 195 4.42 16.35 -2.22
N LEU A 196 4.57 15.11 -2.71
CA LEU A 196 5.82 14.34 -2.69
C LEU A 196 6.32 14.00 -4.11
N SER A 197 5.70 14.57 -5.13
CA SER A 197 5.99 14.33 -6.56
C SER A 197 6.71 15.50 -7.20
#